data_AF-A0A0B2AA84-F1
#
_entry.id   AF-A0A0B2AA84-F1
#
_cell.length_a   1.000
_cell.length_b   1.000
_cell.length_c   1.000
_cell.angle_alpha   90.00
_cell.angle_beta   90.00
_cell.angle_gamma   90.00
#
_symmetry.space_group_name_H-M   'P 1'
#
loop_
_entity.id
_entity.type
_entity.pdbx_description
1 polymer ?
#
loop_
_entity_poly.entity_id
_entity_poly.type
_entity_poly.pdbx_seq_one_letter_code
_entity_poly.pdbx_strand_id
1 'polypeptide(L)'
;MTAVLLDTSIVIASASAHEETPDLADFESTRISALTWHELTLGLHLARNVAEYRRRSQALAAMRSGFGDGLPYDDACVSASDLIFARVGERGGTLRAHAFDRMIAATAVANGLALVTRNAADLRGLDGLLEVIER
;
A
#
# COMPACT_ATOMS: atom_id res chain seq x y z
N MET A 1 16.23 -7.47 -11.43
CA MET A 1 15.54 -7.13 -10.19
C MET A 1 14.81 -5.82 -10.45
N THR A 2 13.58 -5.65 -9.96
CA THR A 2 12.75 -4.46 -10.22
C THR A 2 12.45 -3.74 -8.92
N ALA A 3 12.19 -2.44 -9.00
CA ALA A 3 11.64 -1.68 -7.89
C ALA A 3 10.15 -1.99 -7.72
N VAL A 4 9.65 -2.03 -6.49
CA VAL A 4 8.25 -2.33 -6.18
C VAL A 4 7.64 -1.35 -5.20
N LEU A 5 6.32 -1.18 -5.25
CA LEU A 5 5.55 -0.48 -4.23
C LEU A 5 5.05 -1.50 -3.20
N LEU A 6 5.26 -1.24 -1.91
CA LEU A 6 4.71 -2.06 -0.84
C LEU A 6 3.35 -1.52 -0.42
N ASP A 7 2.35 -2.39 -0.39
CA ASP A 7 1.06 -2.13 0.23
C ASP A 7 1.19 -1.97 1.75
N THR A 8 0.22 -1.30 2.37
CA THR A 8 0.15 -1.08 3.82
C THR A 8 0.21 -2.39 4.60
N SER A 9 -0.39 -3.47 4.07
CA SER A 9 -0.32 -4.81 4.66
C SER A 9 1.11 -5.35 4.79
N ILE A 10 1.96 -5.15 3.77
CA ILE A 10 3.36 -5.59 3.77
C ILE A 10 4.21 -4.75 4.71
N VAL A 11 3.95 -3.44 4.79
CA VAL A 11 4.64 -2.54 5.72
C VAL A 11 4.35 -2.92 7.17
N ILE A 12 3.09 -3.21 7.50
CA ILE A 12 2.68 -3.68 8.84
C ILE A 12 3.39 -4.99 9.16
N ALA A 13 3.33 -5.96 8.24
CA ALA A 13 3.96 -7.26 8.41
C ALA A 13 5.46 -7.18 8.69
N SER A 14 6.16 -6.31 7.94
CA SER A 14 7.61 -6.12 8.07
C SER A 14 8.02 -5.54 9.43
N ALA A 15 7.09 -4.87 10.14
CA ALA A 15 7.32 -4.28 11.45
C ALA A 15 6.68 -5.07 12.61
N SER A 16 5.96 -6.16 12.32
CA SER A 16 5.22 -6.94 13.30
C SER A 16 6.08 -8.09 13.84
N ALA A 17 6.20 -8.18 15.17
CA ALA A 17 6.84 -9.33 15.81
C ALA A 17 5.97 -10.61 15.82
N HIS A 18 4.71 -10.50 15.39
CA HIS A 18 3.72 -11.59 15.47
C HIS A 18 3.33 -12.12 14.10
N GLU A 19 3.86 -11.53 13.02
CA GLU A 19 3.59 -11.94 11.65
C GLU A 19 4.89 -12.42 11.02
N GLU A 20 4.76 -13.35 10.07
CA GLU A 20 5.89 -13.75 9.24
C GLU A 20 6.40 -12.53 8.47
N THR A 21 7.71 -12.31 8.47
CA THR A 21 8.32 -11.21 7.71
C THR A 21 8.29 -11.55 6.23
N PRO A 22 7.69 -10.72 5.36
CA PRO A 22 7.63 -11.00 3.93
C PRO A 22 9.04 -11.00 3.33
N ASP A 23 9.32 -11.97 2.45
CA ASP A 23 10.59 -12.01 1.72
C ASP A 23 10.58 -10.99 0.58
N LEU A 24 11.43 -9.98 0.72
CA LEU A 24 11.60 -8.88 -0.22
C LEU A 24 13.00 -8.87 -0.86
N ALA A 25 13.82 -9.90 -0.63
CA ALA A 25 15.23 -9.94 -1.06
C ALA A 25 15.41 -9.96 -2.58
N ASP A 26 14.40 -10.45 -3.32
CA ASP A 26 14.42 -10.54 -4.78
C ASP A 26 14.18 -9.19 -5.49
N PHE A 27 13.72 -8.17 -4.76
CA PHE A 27 13.45 -6.84 -5.31
C PHE A 27 14.67 -5.93 -5.22
N GLU A 28 14.87 -5.09 -6.24
CA GLU A 28 16.03 -4.17 -6.28
C GLU A 28 15.89 -3.07 -5.21
N SER A 29 14.67 -2.55 -5.08
CA SER A 29 14.33 -1.54 -4.08
C SER A 29 12.83 -1.55 -3.79
N THR A 30 12.48 -1.03 -2.62
CA THR A 30 11.10 -0.93 -2.17
C THR A 30 10.70 0.53 -2.00
N ARG A 31 9.50 0.88 -2.44
CA ARG A 31 8.89 2.21 -2.26
C ARG A 31 7.62 2.08 -1.44
N ILE A 32 7.24 3.17 -0.77
CA ILE A 32 5.99 3.28 -0.01
C ILE A 32 5.12 4.37 -0.62
N SER A 33 3.80 4.26 -0.57
CA SER A 33 2.90 5.37 -0.90
C SER A 33 2.73 6.31 0.29
N ALA A 34 2.62 7.62 0.06
CA ALA A 34 2.22 8.56 1.11
C ALA A 34 0.85 8.21 1.72
N LEU A 35 0.00 7.49 0.99
CA LEU A 35 -1.28 6.98 1.47
C LEU A 35 -1.12 5.87 2.50
N THR A 36 -0.15 4.97 2.34
CA THR A 36 0.20 3.98 3.37
C THR A 36 0.58 4.68 4.68
N TRP A 37 1.37 5.75 4.59
CA TRP A 37 1.68 6.55 5.78
C TRP A 37 0.45 7.24 6.38
N HIS A 38 -0.49 7.67 5.54
CA HIS A 38 -1.76 8.24 5.98
C HIS A 38 -2.61 7.19 6.73
N GLU A 39 -2.74 5.98 6.18
CA GLU A 39 -3.48 4.87 6.81
C GLU A 39 -2.90 4.48 8.17
N LEU A 40 -1.57 4.37 8.26
CA LEU A 40 -0.90 4.05 9.53
C LEU A 40 -1.04 5.18 10.56
N THR A 41 -1.06 6.44 10.10
CA THR A 41 -1.32 7.60 10.98
C THR A 41 -2.76 7.58 11.48
N LEU A 42 -3.74 7.24 10.63
CA LEU A 42 -5.12 7.05 11.05
C LEU A 42 -5.22 5.91 12.08
N GLY A 43 -4.57 4.77 11.81
CA GLY A 43 -4.52 3.64 12.73
C GLY A 43 -3.94 3.98 14.10
N LEU A 44 -2.95 4.88 14.17
CA LEU A 44 -2.42 5.41 15.42
C LEU A 44 -3.52 6.15 16.22
N HIS A 45 -4.32 6.99 15.56
CA HIS A 45 -5.36 7.78 16.22
C HIS A 45 -6.62 7.00 16.61
N LEU A 46 -6.77 5.76 16.14
CA LEU A 46 -7.81 4.83 16.57
C LEU A 46 -7.44 4.03 17.83
N ALA A 47 -6.26 4.27 18.42
CA ALA A 47 -5.83 3.60 19.65
C ALA A 47 -6.81 3.85 20.81
N ARG A 48 -7.07 2.82 21.62
CA ARG A 48 -8.06 2.88 22.71
C ARG A 48 -7.52 3.52 23.99
N ASN A 49 -6.20 3.63 24.11
CA ASN A 49 -5.54 4.23 25.26
C ASN A 49 -4.16 4.81 24.89
N VAL A 50 -3.60 5.59 25.81
CA VAL A 50 -2.32 6.30 25.60
C VAL A 50 -1.13 5.35 25.41
N ALA A 51 -1.12 4.20 26.09
CA ALA A 51 -0.04 3.24 25.95
C ALA A 51 -0.01 2.62 24.54
N GLU A 52 -1.19 2.24 24.02
CA GLU A 52 -1.34 1.76 22.65
C GLU A 52 -0.96 2.83 21.63
N TYR A 53 -1.39 4.08 21.82
CA TYR A 53 -1.00 5.20 20.96
C TYR A 53 0.53 5.36 20.91
N ARG A 54 1.21 5.41 22.06
CA ARG A 54 2.67 5.54 22.12
C ARG A 54 3.38 4.40 21.38
N ARG A 55 2.93 3.16 21.58
CA ARG A 55 3.48 1.98 20.88
C ARG A 55 3.32 2.10 19.36
N ARG A 56 2.13 2.42 18.87
CA ARG A 56 1.86 2.59 17.43
C ARG A 56 2.66 3.77 16.84
N SER A 57 2.82 4.85 17.60
CA SER A 57 3.57 6.04 17.17
C SER A 57 5.06 5.74 17.04
N GLN A 58 5.63 5.02 18.00
CA GLN A 58 7.03 4.57 17.94
C GLN A 58 7.26 3.62 16.76
N ALA A 59 6.34 2.68 16.53
CA ALA A 59 6.41 1.79 15.37
C ALA A 59 6.34 2.56 14.05
N LEU A 60 5.44 3.53 13.91
CA LEU A 60 5.32 4.38 12.71
C LEU A 60 6.60 5.20 12.46
N ALA A 61 7.21 5.77 13.51
CA ALA A 61 8.47 6.49 13.39
C ALA A 61 9.61 5.57 12.91
N ALA A 62 9.70 4.36 13.47
CA ALA A 62 10.70 3.37 13.04
C ALA A 62 10.48 2.94 11.57
N MET A 63 9.23 2.67 11.18
CA MET A 63 8.90 2.32 9.79
C MET A 63 9.24 3.45 8.81
N ARG A 64 8.89 4.70 9.12
CA ARG A 64 9.27 5.85 8.29
C ARG A 64 10.78 6.03 8.18
N SER A 65 11.52 5.79 9.26
CA SER A 65 12.99 5.85 9.22
C SER A 65 13.60 4.73 8.38
N GLY A 66 12.98 3.54 8.34
CA GLY A 66 13.48 2.39 7.58
C GLY A 66 13.13 2.45 6.09
N PHE A 67 11.90 2.83 5.76
CA PHE A 67 11.40 2.83 4.38
C PHE A 67 11.50 4.19 3.67
N GLY A 68 11.67 5.29 4.43
CA GLY A 68 11.77 6.63 3.89
C GLY A 68 10.42 7.27 3.51
N ASP A 69 10.51 8.32 2.70
CA ASP A 69 9.34 9.12 2.30
C ASP A 69 8.45 8.38 1.30
N GLY A 70 7.14 8.60 1.45
CA GLY A 70 6.14 8.02 0.56
C GLY A 70 6.06 8.76 -0.78
N LEU A 71 5.83 8.02 -1.86
CA LEU A 71 5.47 8.57 -3.16
C LEU A 71 4.18 9.40 -3.03
N PRO A 72 4.13 10.63 -3.58
CA PRO A 72 2.95 11.47 -3.51
C PRO A 72 1.81 10.87 -4.36
N TYR A 73 0.58 11.18 -3.97
CA TYR A 73 -0.59 10.92 -4.80
C TYR A 73 -0.91 12.19 -5.58
N ASP A 74 -0.59 12.21 -6.87
CA ASP A 74 -0.65 13.36 -7.76
C ASP A 74 -1.58 13.13 -8.97
N ASP A 75 -1.58 14.05 -9.95
CA ASP A 75 -2.46 13.98 -11.12
C ASP A 75 -2.18 12.76 -12.02
N ALA A 76 -0.95 12.22 -12.02
CA ALA A 76 -0.65 10.97 -12.71
C ALA A 76 -1.34 9.79 -12.01
N CYS A 77 -1.39 9.81 -10.68
CA CYS A 77 -2.15 8.83 -9.89
C CYS A 77 -3.66 8.96 -10.11
N VAL A 78 -4.19 10.16 -10.31
CA VAL A 78 -5.60 10.37 -10.69
C VAL A 78 -5.89 9.76 -12.06
N SER A 79 -5.02 9.99 -13.05
CA SER A 79 -5.17 9.40 -14.39
C SER A 79 -5.10 7.86 -14.37
N ALA A 80 -4.22 7.29 -13.54
CA ALA A 80 -4.18 5.85 -13.32
C ALA A 80 -5.45 5.32 -12.61
N SER A 81 -6.03 6.10 -11.71
CA SER A 81 -7.28 5.73 -11.02
C SER A 81 -8.47 5.63 -11.96
N ASP A 82 -8.54 6.47 -12.99
CA ASP A 82 -9.60 6.38 -14.00
C ASP A 82 -9.61 5.01 -14.69
N LEU A 83 -8.42 4.47 -15.02
CA LEU A 83 -8.27 3.13 -15.59
C LEU A 83 -8.70 2.03 -14.61
N ILE A 84 -8.33 2.17 -13.33
CA ILE A 84 -8.72 1.24 -12.27
C ILE A 84 -10.24 1.24 -12.09
N PHE A 85 -10.86 2.43 -12.02
CA PHE A 85 -12.31 2.56 -11.84
C PHE A 85 -13.10 2.02 -13.03
N ALA A 86 -12.60 2.18 -14.26
CA ALA A 86 -13.19 1.54 -15.43
C ALA A 86 -13.24 0.01 -15.26
N ARG A 87 -12.13 -0.62 -14.86
CA ARG A 87 -12.07 -2.09 -14.62
C ARG A 87 -12.95 -2.55 -13.46
N VAL A 88 -13.03 -1.76 -12.38
CA VAL A 88 -13.94 -2.05 -11.26
C VAL A 88 -15.39 -1.96 -11.72
N GLY A 89 -15.76 -0.95 -12.49
CA GLY A 89 -17.11 -0.75 -13.02
C GLY A 89 -17.56 -1.85 -13.98
N GLU A 90 -16.69 -2.27 -14.91
CA GLU A 90 -16.94 -3.39 -15.83
C GLU A 90 -17.29 -4.70 -15.11
N ARG A 91 -16.78 -4.88 -13.88
CA ARG A 91 -17.00 -6.06 -13.04
C ARG A 91 -18.16 -5.90 -12.05
N GLY A 92 -18.88 -4.78 -12.10
CA GLY A 92 -19.97 -4.47 -11.17
C GLY A 92 -19.52 -4.14 -9.74
N GLY A 93 -18.25 -3.78 -9.55
CA GLY A 93 -17.71 -3.44 -8.24
C GLY A 93 -18.16 -2.06 -7.74
N THR A 94 -18.15 -1.88 -6.42
CA THR A 94 -18.46 -0.58 -5.80
C THR A 94 -17.24 0.34 -5.87
N LEU A 95 -17.31 1.46 -6.59
CA LEU A 95 -16.18 2.39 -6.80
C LEU A 95 -15.61 3.00 -5.51
N ARG A 96 -16.44 3.18 -4.47
CA ARG A 96 -16.01 3.75 -3.17
C ARG A 96 -15.48 2.73 -2.16
N ALA A 97 -15.63 1.42 -2.42
CA ALA A 97 -15.02 0.41 -1.58
C ALA A 97 -13.49 0.41 -1.78
N HIS A 98 -12.70 0.07 -0.75
CA HIS A 98 -11.24 -0.06 -0.86
C HIS A 98 -10.55 1.19 -1.43
N ALA A 99 -11.00 2.39 -0.99
CA ALA A 99 -10.55 3.64 -1.57
C ALA A 99 -9.03 3.83 -1.45
N PHE A 100 -8.45 3.58 -0.27
CA PHE A 100 -7.00 3.69 -0.07
C PHE A 100 -6.23 2.61 -0.86
N ASP A 101 -6.65 1.35 -0.81
CA ASP A 101 -6.02 0.26 -1.58
C ASP A 101 -5.96 0.60 -3.08
N ARG A 102 -7.04 1.14 -3.64
CA ARG A 102 -7.09 1.55 -5.06
C ARG A 102 -6.24 2.76 -5.36
N MET A 103 -6.15 3.72 -4.44
CA MET A 103 -5.26 4.86 -4.61
C MET A 103 -3.78 4.47 -4.49
N ILE A 104 -3.45 3.48 -3.65
CA ILE A 104 -2.11 2.87 -3.58
C ILE A 104 -1.81 2.12 -4.88
N ALA A 105 -2.75 1.32 -5.38
CA ALA A 105 -2.64 0.66 -6.69
C ALA A 105 -2.42 1.68 -7.83
N ALA A 106 -3.15 2.80 -7.81
CA ALA A 106 -2.96 3.88 -8.79
C ALA A 106 -1.58 4.53 -8.67
N THR A 107 -1.06 4.68 -7.44
CA THR A 107 0.32 5.14 -7.21
C THR A 107 1.34 4.20 -7.85
N ALA A 108 1.13 2.88 -7.73
CA ALA A 108 2.00 1.87 -8.36
C ALA A 108 1.96 1.98 -9.88
N VAL A 109 0.76 2.04 -10.48
CA VAL A 109 0.56 2.19 -11.92
C VAL A 109 1.22 3.47 -12.44
N ALA A 110 1.00 4.61 -11.79
CA ALA A 110 1.55 5.90 -12.21
C ALA A 110 3.08 5.95 -12.17
N ASN A 111 3.71 5.15 -11.31
CA ASN A 111 5.16 5.06 -11.18
C ASN A 111 5.77 3.85 -11.91
N GLY A 112 4.96 3.05 -12.62
CA GLY A 112 5.43 1.86 -13.32
C GLY A 112 5.99 0.77 -12.39
N LEU A 113 5.44 0.65 -11.17
CA LEU A 113 5.87 -0.31 -10.16
C LEU A 113 4.86 -1.45 -10.03
N ALA A 114 5.35 -2.66 -9.75
CA ALA A 114 4.50 -3.73 -9.25
C ALA A 114 4.06 -3.42 -7.81
N LEU A 115 2.87 -3.88 -7.41
CA LEU A 115 2.36 -3.75 -6.05
C LEU A 115 2.50 -5.07 -5.30
N VAL A 116 3.27 -5.06 -4.21
CA VAL A 116 3.40 -6.21 -3.30
C VAL A 116 2.36 -6.08 -2.19
N THR A 117 1.54 -7.11 -1.97
CA THR A 117 0.44 -7.09 -0.98
C THR A 117 0.18 -8.47 -0.37
N ARG A 118 -0.45 -8.50 0.80
CA ARG A 118 -1.09 -9.71 1.38
C ARG A 118 -2.52 -9.93 0.93
N ASN A 119 -3.12 -8.92 0.30
CA ASN A 119 -4.54 -8.88 -0.04
C ASN A 119 -4.73 -8.87 -1.56
N ALA A 120 -3.99 -9.73 -2.28
CA ALA A 120 -4.03 -9.76 -3.75
C ALA A 120 -5.44 -10.02 -4.30
N ALA A 121 -6.30 -10.68 -3.51
CA ALA A 121 -7.71 -10.89 -3.83
C ALA A 121 -8.49 -9.58 -4.07
N ASP A 122 -8.19 -8.51 -3.33
CA ASP A 122 -8.89 -7.23 -3.41
C ASP A 122 -8.51 -6.42 -4.66
N LEU A 123 -7.41 -6.79 -5.29
CA LEU A 123 -6.87 -6.19 -6.52
C LEU A 123 -7.12 -7.05 -7.76
N ARG A 124 -7.86 -8.16 -7.63
CA ARG A 124 -8.20 -9.02 -8.76
C ARG A 124 -8.90 -8.22 -9.82
N GLY A 125 -8.31 -8.23 -11.01
CA GLY A 125 -8.90 -7.62 -12.18
C GLY A 125 -8.26 -6.40 -12.76
N LEU A 126 -7.16 -6.00 -12.16
CA LEU A 126 -6.26 -5.02 -12.71
C LEU A 126 -5.20 -5.67 -13.62
N ASP A 127 -5.43 -6.91 -14.06
CA ASP A 127 -4.55 -7.63 -14.96
C ASP A 127 -4.27 -6.83 -16.23
N GLY A 128 -2.99 -6.73 -16.59
CA GLY A 128 -2.48 -5.92 -17.70
C GLY A 128 -2.43 -4.40 -17.43
N LEU A 129 -2.93 -3.93 -16.28
CA LEU A 129 -2.78 -2.56 -15.80
C LEU A 129 -1.78 -2.46 -14.65
N LEU A 130 -1.82 -3.42 -13.72
CA LEU A 130 -0.96 -3.50 -12.55
C LEU A 130 -0.46 -4.93 -12.36
N GLU A 131 0.85 -5.09 -12.20
CA GLU A 131 1.43 -6.34 -11.70
C GLU A 131 1.23 -6.39 -10.18
N VAL A 132 0.58 -7.45 -9.69
CA VAL A 132 0.34 -7.68 -8.26
C VAL A 132 1.12 -8.90 -7.81
N ILE A 133 1.92 -8.74 -6.76
CA ILE A 133 2.76 -9.81 -6.21
C ILE A 133 2.31 -10.10 -4.79
N GLU A 134 1.96 -11.36 -4.52
CA GLU A 134 1.53 -11.79 -3.18
C GLU A 134 2.74 -12.23 -2.33
N ARG A 135 2.81 -11.71 -1.09
CA ARG A 135 3.89 -11.95 -0.10
C ARG A 135 3.35 -11.90 1.33
#